data_AF-A0A9P5R253-F1
#
_entry.id   AF-A0A9P5R253-F1
#
_cell.length_a   1.000
_cell.length_b   1.000
_cell.length_c   1.000
_cell.angle_alpha   90.00
_cell.angle_beta   90.00
_cell.angle_gamma   90.00
#
_symmetry.space_group_name_H-M   'P 1'
#
loop_
_entity.id
_entity.type
_entity.pdbx_description
1 polymer ?
#
loop_
_entity_poly.entity_id
_entity_poly.type
_entity_poly.pdbx_seq_one_letter_code
_entity_poly.pdbx_strand_id
1 'polypeptide(L)'
;MGGIKGTFAFSPLPDTQASASGASVVINIEKGLTRQSALLPAVGFEYHIHAKQVGAGNNCEATGGHLDDPAYPGVVPCDPESSDKCQEGDLSGN
;
A
#
# COMPACT_ATOMS: atom_id res chain seq x y z
N MET A 1 -4.44 2.22 -24.32
CA MET A 1 -4.32 1.27 -23.19
C MET A 1 -5.06 1.85 -22.01
N GLY A 2 -6.09 1.17 -21.48
CA GLY A 2 -6.93 1.68 -20.39
C GLY A 2 -6.61 1.00 -19.07
N GLY A 3 -5.42 1.27 -18.50
CA GLY A 3 -4.95 0.70 -17.24
C GLY A 3 -5.82 1.07 -16.02
N ILE A 4 -5.43 0.58 -14.85
CA ILE A 4 -6.09 0.89 -13.58
C ILE A 4 -5.98 2.40 -13.33
N LYS A 5 -7.12 3.04 -13.01
CA LYS A 5 -7.17 4.45 -12.61
C LYS A 5 -7.92 4.56 -11.30
N GLY A 6 -7.35 5.30 -10.36
CA GLY A 6 -7.95 5.59 -9.07
C GLY A 6 -7.21 6.71 -8.35
N THR A 7 -7.65 7.00 -7.14
CA THR A 7 -7.05 8.00 -6.25
C THR A 7 -6.81 7.40 -4.89
N PHE A 8 -5.65 7.72 -4.31
CA PHE A 8 -5.30 7.44 -2.92
C PHE A 8 -5.22 8.80 -2.22
N ALA A 9 -6.08 9.03 -1.25
CA ALA A 9 -6.09 10.27 -0.46
C ALA A 9 -5.68 9.95 0.98
N PHE A 10 -4.65 10.64 1.46
CA PHE A 10 -4.17 10.55 2.82
C PHE A 10 -4.59 11.80 3.58
N SER A 11 -5.14 11.64 4.77
CA SER A 11 -5.47 12.75 5.68
C SER A 11 -5.06 12.40 7.10
N PRO A 12 -4.84 13.40 7.97
CA PRO A 12 -4.70 13.15 9.40
C PRO A 12 -5.85 12.33 9.95
N LEU A 13 -5.58 11.50 10.95
CA LEU A 13 -6.63 10.80 11.69
C LEU A 13 -7.56 11.83 12.36
N PRO A 14 -8.87 11.53 12.48
CA PRO A 14 -9.81 12.42 13.15
C PRO A 14 -9.41 12.64 14.62
N ASP A 15 -9.81 13.78 15.20
CA ASP A 15 -9.46 14.16 16.58
C ASP A 15 -9.89 13.11 17.63
N THR A 16 -10.89 12.30 17.34
CA THR A 16 -11.31 11.16 18.18
C THR A 16 -10.27 10.05 18.28
N GLN A 17 -9.24 10.10 17.43
CA GLN A 17 -8.07 9.23 17.38
C GLN A 17 -6.76 10.03 17.53
N ALA A 18 -6.80 11.24 18.11
CA ALA A 18 -5.66 12.15 18.20
C ALA A 18 -4.44 11.59 18.96
N SER A 19 -4.61 10.52 19.74
CA SER A 19 -3.48 9.82 20.41
C SER A 19 -2.84 8.75 19.54
N ALA A 20 -3.42 8.40 18.40
CA ALA A 20 -2.86 7.42 17.47
C ALA A 20 -1.97 8.13 16.45
N SER A 21 -0.78 7.55 16.19
CA SER A 21 0.07 7.95 15.08
C SER A 21 -0.42 7.24 13.81
N GLY A 22 -0.57 7.97 12.71
CA GLY A 22 -0.99 7.40 11.43
C GLY A 22 -1.80 8.37 10.55
N ALA A 23 -2.36 7.84 9.47
CA ALA A 23 -3.19 8.58 8.53
C ALA A 23 -4.46 7.79 8.18
N SER A 24 -5.55 8.50 7.91
CA SER A 24 -6.70 7.94 7.22
C SER A 24 -6.38 7.84 5.73
N VAL A 25 -6.67 6.68 5.13
CA VAL A 25 -6.45 6.42 3.71
C VAL A 25 -7.79 6.12 3.05
N VAL A 26 -8.14 6.91 2.03
CA VAL A 26 -9.33 6.69 1.20
C VAL A 26 -8.87 6.30 -0.20
N ILE A 27 -9.27 5.11 -0.64
CA ILE A 27 -8.91 4.56 -1.95
C ILE A 27 -10.16 4.48 -2.81
N ASN A 28 -10.18 5.24 -3.90
CA ASN A 28 -11.26 5.20 -4.89
C ASN A 28 -10.71 4.70 -6.22
N ILE A 29 -11.16 3.51 -6.64
CA ILE A 29 -10.80 2.95 -7.93
C ILE A 29 -11.89 3.30 -8.95
N GLU A 30 -11.55 4.10 -9.94
CA GLU A 30 -12.49 4.57 -10.96
C GLU A 30 -12.76 3.50 -12.03
N LYS A 31 -11.70 2.81 -12.50
CA LYS A 31 -11.79 1.80 -13.56
C LYS A 31 -10.55 0.93 -13.66
N GLY A 32 -10.67 -0.15 -14.43
CA GLY A 32 -9.53 -0.96 -14.89
C GLY A 32 -9.07 -2.04 -13.92
N LEU A 33 -9.56 -2.05 -12.67
CA LEU A 33 -9.31 -3.11 -11.70
C LEU A 33 -10.26 -4.28 -11.95
N THR A 34 -9.81 -5.30 -12.67
CA THR A 34 -10.58 -6.53 -12.91
C THR A 34 -9.83 -7.73 -12.33
N ARG A 35 -10.51 -8.76 -11.83
CA ARG A 35 -9.81 -9.96 -11.29
C ARG A 35 -8.86 -10.65 -12.28
N GLN A 36 -9.03 -10.41 -13.58
CA GLN A 36 -8.11 -10.91 -14.63
C GLN A 36 -6.74 -10.21 -14.62
N SER A 37 -6.67 -9.01 -14.06
CA SER A 37 -5.44 -8.25 -13.90
C SER A 37 -4.70 -8.53 -12.59
N ALA A 38 -5.26 -9.36 -11.71
CA ALA A 38 -4.61 -9.76 -10.47
C ALA A 38 -3.50 -10.77 -10.75
N LEU A 39 -2.31 -10.54 -10.19
CA LEU A 39 -1.20 -11.49 -10.25
C LEU A 39 -1.57 -12.82 -9.57
N LEU A 40 -2.36 -12.74 -8.50
CA LEU A 40 -2.92 -13.88 -7.77
C LEU A 40 -4.45 -13.74 -7.67
N PRO A 41 -5.23 -14.31 -8.61
CA PRO A 41 -6.69 -14.12 -8.65
C PRO A 41 -7.45 -14.57 -7.40
N ALA A 42 -6.87 -15.49 -6.63
CA ALA A 42 -7.42 -15.97 -5.35
C ALA A 42 -7.17 -15.00 -4.19
N VAL A 43 -6.10 -14.20 -4.24
CA VAL A 43 -5.68 -13.24 -3.21
C VAL A 43 -6.20 -11.84 -3.53
N GLY A 44 -6.29 -11.48 -4.81
CA GLY A 44 -6.76 -10.17 -5.26
C GLY A 44 -5.60 -9.24 -5.60
N PHE A 45 -5.74 -7.96 -5.21
CA PHE A 45 -4.75 -6.92 -5.47
C PHE A 45 -4.17 -6.43 -4.15
N GLU A 46 -2.91 -6.74 -3.93
CA GLU A 46 -2.11 -6.12 -2.88
C GLU A 46 -1.80 -4.68 -3.25
N TYR A 47 -1.70 -3.83 -2.24
CA TYR A 47 -1.36 -2.43 -2.42
C TYR A 47 -0.53 -1.96 -1.25
N HIS A 48 0.59 -1.34 -1.58
CA HIS A 48 1.58 -0.89 -0.61
C HIS A 48 2.26 0.39 -1.10
N ILE A 49 2.87 1.11 -0.16
CA ILE A 49 3.73 2.25 -0.44
C ILE A 49 5.13 1.70 -0.71
N HIS A 50 5.77 2.19 -1.78
CA HIS A 50 7.16 1.84 -2.08
C HIS A 50 8.14 2.90 -1.56
N ALA A 51 9.40 2.50 -1.37
CA ALA A 51 10.45 3.37 -0.83
C ALA A 51 10.84 4.54 -1.74
N LYS A 52 10.56 4.48 -3.06
CA LYS A 52 10.92 5.52 -4.03
C LYS A 52 9.75 5.94 -4.90
N GLN A 53 9.87 7.14 -5.46
CA GLN A 53 8.92 7.68 -6.43
C GLN A 53 8.91 6.85 -7.73
N VAL A 54 7.79 6.92 -8.46
CA VAL A 54 7.65 6.29 -9.79
C VAL A 54 8.71 6.85 -10.74
N GLY A 55 9.41 5.96 -11.45
CA GLY A 55 10.48 6.34 -12.37
C GLY A 55 9.97 7.00 -13.66
N ALA A 56 10.92 7.51 -14.46
CA ALA A 56 10.62 8.09 -15.76
C ALA A 56 9.83 7.11 -16.66
N GLY A 57 8.89 7.65 -17.44
CA GLY A 57 8.03 6.84 -18.31
C GLY A 57 7.00 5.97 -17.59
N ASN A 58 6.67 6.28 -16.33
CA ASN A 58 5.79 5.48 -15.47
C ASN A 58 6.36 4.08 -15.17
N ASN A 59 7.68 3.97 -15.02
CA ASN A 59 8.31 2.71 -14.67
C ASN A 59 8.06 2.37 -13.18
N CYS A 60 7.13 1.45 -12.93
CA CYS A 60 6.80 1.00 -11.58
C CYS A 60 7.95 0.25 -10.90
N GLU A 61 8.80 -0.47 -11.64
CA GLU A 61 9.94 -1.21 -11.04
C GLU A 61 10.93 -0.28 -10.32
N ALA A 62 11.01 0.98 -10.76
CA ALA A 62 11.92 1.97 -10.20
C ALA A 62 11.56 2.42 -8.77
N THR A 63 10.33 2.11 -8.31
CA THR A 63 9.89 2.44 -6.95
C THR A 63 10.63 1.62 -5.88
N GLY A 64 11.26 0.50 -6.27
CA GLY A 64 12.06 -0.35 -5.38
C GLY A 64 11.19 -1.24 -4.48
N GLY A 65 11.73 -1.64 -3.33
CA GLY A 65 10.99 -2.44 -2.35
C GLY A 65 9.87 -1.67 -1.65
N HIS A 66 9.15 -2.37 -0.77
CA HIS A 66 8.15 -1.75 0.09
C HIS A 66 8.79 -0.67 0.97
N LEU A 67 8.03 0.36 1.32
CA LEU A 67 8.39 1.31 2.36
C LEU A 67 8.39 0.55 3.68
N ASP A 68 9.53 0.53 4.33
CA ASP A 68 9.77 -0.27 5.52
C ASP A 68 10.62 0.54 6.50
N ASP A 69 10.29 0.47 7.78
CA ASP A 69 11.11 1.11 8.80
C ASP A 69 12.42 0.31 8.91
N PRO A 70 13.59 0.91 8.72
CA PRO A 70 14.86 0.21 8.87
C PRO A 70 15.06 -0.43 10.26
N ALA A 71 14.31 -0.01 11.29
CA ALA A 71 14.30 -0.63 12.61
C ALA A 71 13.49 -1.95 12.67
N TYR A 72 12.54 -2.15 11.74
CA TYR A 72 11.65 -3.31 11.69
C TYR A 72 11.60 -3.91 10.28
N PRO A 73 12.72 -4.43 9.75
CA PRO A 73 12.71 -5.01 8.42
C PRO A 73 11.68 -6.14 8.35
N GLY A 74 10.77 -6.08 7.38
CA GLY A 74 9.68 -7.01 7.12
C GLY A 74 10.14 -8.40 6.65
N VAL A 75 10.99 -9.05 7.44
CA VAL A 75 11.53 -10.39 7.17
C VAL A 75 10.51 -11.50 7.49
N VAL A 76 9.37 -11.14 8.10
CA VAL A 76 8.27 -12.04 8.47
C VAL A 76 6.98 -11.55 7.79
N PRO A 77 6.10 -12.47 7.30
CA PRO A 77 4.79 -12.11 6.78
C PRO A 77 4.01 -11.25 7.78
N CYS A 78 3.26 -10.26 7.29
CA CYS A 78 2.52 -9.37 8.17
C CYS A 78 1.50 -10.16 9.00
N ASP A 79 1.57 -10.03 10.32
CA ASP A 79 0.56 -10.54 11.24
C ASP A 79 -0.32 -9.36 11.67
N PRO A 80 -1.61 -9.33 11.30
CA PRO A 80 -2.53 -8.27 11.70
C PRO A 80 -2.67 -8.12 13.22
N GLU A 81 -2.43 -9.19 13.99
CA GLU A 81 -2.43 -9.16 15.46
C GLU A 81 -1.14 -8.54 16.03
N SER A 82 -0.09 -8.42 15.20
CA SER A 82 1.22 -7.83 15.52
C SER A 82 1.62 -6.80 14.45
N SER A 83 0.72 -5.86 14.14
CA SER A 83 0.90 -4.92 13.02
C SER A 83 2.08 -3.97 13.14
N ASP A 84 2.63 -3.81 14.35
CA ASP A 84 3.87 -3.06 14.64
C ASP A 84 5.13 -3.70 14.04
N LYS A 85 5.04 -4.95 13.57
CA LYS A 85 6.13 -5.68 12.90
C LYS A 85 5.95 -5.79 11.39
N CYS A 86 4.83 -5.30 10.87
CA CYS A 86 4.60 -5.23 9.44
C CYS A 86 5.39 -4.07 8.85
N GLN A 87 5.62 -4.13 7.54
CA GLN A 87 6.22 -3.00 6.83
C GLN A 87 5.26 -1.82 6.88
N GLU A 88 5.77 -0.63 7.22
CA GLU A 88 4.94 0.58 7.35
C GLU A 88 4.10 0.87 6.10
N GLY A 89 4.64 0.53 4.92
CA GLY A 89 3.97 0.70 3.65
C GLY A 89 2.93 -0.36 3.31
N ASP A 90 2.79 -1.46 4.04
CA ASP A 90 1.80 -2.51 3.72
C ASP A 90 0.40 -2.14 4.22
N LEU A 91 -0.47 -1.81 3.26
CA LEU A 91 -1.85 -1.42 3.53
C LEU A 91 -2.85 -2.55 3.24
N SER A 92 -2.38 -3.66 2.64
CA SER A 92 -3.18 -4.85 2.32
C SER A 92 -3.05 -5.95 3.37
N GLY A 93 -1.98 -5.96 4.17
CA GLY A 93 -1.78 -6.86 5.30
C GLY A 93 -1.36 -8.27 4.90
N ASN A 94 -0.33 -8.41 4.06
CA ASN A 94 0.18 -9.71 3.56
C ASN A 94 1.62 -10.04 3.99
#